data_AF-A0A1A0QQW7-F1
#
_entry.id   AF-A0A1A0QQW7-F1
#
_cell.length_a   1.000
_cell.length_b   1.000
_cell.length_c   1.000
_cell.angle_alpha   90.00
_cell.angle_beta   90.00
_cell.angle_gamma   90.00
#
_symmetry.space_group_name_H-M   'P 1'
#
loop_
_entity.id
_entity.type
_entity.pdbx_description
1 polymer ?
#
loop_
_entity_poly.entity_id
_entity_poly.type
_entity_poly.pdbx_seq_one_letter_code
_entity_poly.pdbx_strand_id
1 'polypeptide(L)'
;MAIVGFLVFGPGASGSKAEWFFGAVVFVVVMVTMWLTLTIQRQAKNDIAQADERLRRELAAADERSALELALTQKWHRAQMESQQKLHHAELVAQHELARIERNNLLEQLQKQAMIEVSRAVGAHTRMLATLWTEGATQLRNPDRAEREAAMNALFGQISQVVSDVSVELDNAHLLCQDDRLQDALNRVNDAVLMAIQVAEDLHADVVEGRTPETNPIPAVQHLLHERATAARRLAWSLLRTGLEDSAAPAVDPAGDPSV
;
A
#
# COMPACT_ATOMS: atom_id res chain seq x y z
N MET A 1 -5.80 56.02 73.75
CA MET A 1 -5.03 57.28 73.89
C MET A 1 -5.76 58.39 74.68
N ALA A 2 -7.10 58.44 74.73
CA ALA A 2 -7.83 59.47 75.50
C ALA A 2 -7.72 59.33 77.05
N ILE A 3 -7.54 58.12 77.58
CA ILE A 3 -7.52 57.86 79.03
C ILE A 3 -6.15 58.20 79.68
N VAL A 4 -5.06 58.13 78.92
CA VAL A 4 -3.70 58.40 79.41
C VAL A 4 -3.48 59.90 79.64
N GLY A 5 -4.13 60.77 78.85
CA GLY A 5 -4.00 62.22 78.98
C GLY A 5 -4.64 62.80 80.25
N PHE A 6 -5.68 62.18 80.79
CA PHE A 6 -6.34 62.65 82.01
C PHE A 6 -5.57 62.28 83.29
N LEU A 7 -4.75 61.22 83.24
CA LEU A 7 -3.96 60.73 84.37
C LEU A 7 -2.69 61.55 84.64
N VAL A 8 -2.21 62.33 83.67
CA VAL A 8 -0.94 63.09 83.78
C VAL A 8 -1.16 64.57 84.18
N PHE A 9 -2.36 65.13 84.02
CA PHE A 9 -2.64 66.55 84.24
C PHE A 9 -3.60 66.87 85.42
N GLY A 10 -3.92 65.91 86.28
CA GLY A 10 -4.72 66.16 87.50
C GLY A 10 -3.88 66.80 88.61
N PRO A 11 -4.24 67.99 89.14
CA PRO A 11 -3.47 68.66 90.18
C PRO A 11 -3.61 67.90 91.51
N GLY A 12 -2.47 67.53 92.10
CA GLY A 12 -2.41 66.82 93.37
C GLY A 12 -2.79 67.70 94.57
N ALA A 13 -3.73 67.22 95.39
CA ALA A 13 -3.90 67.60 96.78
C ALA A 13 -4.75 66.56 97.56
N SER A 14 -4.09 65.77 98.42
CA SER A 14 -4.60 65.17 99.67
C SER A 14 -5.89 64.30 99.67
N GLY A 15 -5.70 62.97 99.69
CA GLY A 15 -6.37 62.03 100.60
C GLY A 15 -7.91 62.04 100.69
N SER A 16 -8.58 61.47 99.68
CA SER A 16 -10.02 61.18 99.73
C SER A 16 -10.31 59.71 99.41
N LYS A 17 -11.18 59.05 100.20
CA LYS A 17 -11.62 57.65 99.98
C LYS A 17 -12.10 57.39 98.54
N ALA A 18 -12.63 58.41 97.87
CA ALA A 18 -13.12 58.33 96.50
C ALA A 18 -12.03 58.03 95.46
N GLU A 19 -10.80 58.53 95.64
CA GLU A 19 -9.69 58.27 94.70
C GLU A 19 -9.24 56.80 94.75
N TRP A 20 -9.29 56.17 95.93
CA TRP A 20 -8.94 54.77 96.10
C TRP A 20 -9.98 53.83 95.44
N PHE A 21 -11.27 54.17 95.55
CA PHE A 21 -12.34 53.46 94.83
C PHE A 21 -12.21 53.63 93.31
N PHE A 22 -11.88 54.83 92.84
CA PHE A 22 -11.70 55.07 91.41
C PHE A 22 -10.50 54.30 90.85
N GLY A 23 -9.36 54.32 91.55
CA GLY A 23 -8.18 53.53 91.20
C GLY A 23 -8.48 52.02 91.18
N ALA A 24 -9.21 51.50 92.17
CA ALA A 24 -9.60 50.09 92.24
C ALA A 24 -10.53 49.67 91.09
N VAL A 25 -11.53 50.48 90.75
CA VAL A 25 -12.46 50.20 89.63
C VAL A 25 -11.71 50.21 88.29
N VAL A 26 -10.84 51.20 88.05
CA VAL A 26 -10.03 51.25 86.83
C VAL A 26 -9.09 50.04 86.75
N PHE A 27 -8.47 49.63 87.87
CA PHE A 27 -7.61 48.45 87.92
C PHE A 27 -8.37 47.17 87.58
N VAL A 28 -9.57 46.96 88.14
CA VAL A 28 -10.41 45.79 87.83
C VAL A 28 -10.82 45.79 86.36
N VAL A 29 -11.22 46.92 85.79
CA VAL A 29 -11.57 47.03 84.36
C VAL A 29 -10.38 46.71 83.46
N VAL A 30 -9.18 47.19 83.80
CA VAL A 30 -7.95 46.86 83.05
C VAL A 30 -7.60 45.38 83.18
N MET A 31 -7.74 44.80 84.38
CA MET A 31 -7.47 43.38 84.60
C MET A 31 -8.46 42.49 83.85
N VAL A 32 -9.75 42.85 83.83
CA VAL A 32 -10.80 42.14 83.09
C VAL A 32 -10.61 42.28 81.59
N THR A 33 -10.29 43.47 81.08
CA THR A 33 -10.02 43.66 79.65
C THR A 33 -8.76 42.93 79.20
N MET A 34 -7.71 42.91 80.01
CA MET A 34 -6.50 42.13 79.74
C MET A 34 -6.79 40.62 79.77
N TRP A 35 -7.57 40.15 80.75
CA TRP A 35 -8.02 38.75 80.82
C TRP A 35 -8.84 38.37 79.59
N LEU A 36 -9.86 39.16 79.22
CA LEU A 36 -10.70 38.93 78.05
C LEU A 36 -9.89 38.95 76.76
N THR A 37 -8.89 39.83 76.66
CA THR A 37 -7.96 39.88 75.52
C THR A 37 -7.12 38.61 75.45
N LEU A 38 -6.58 38.13 76.57
CA LEU A 38 -5.77 36.92 76.63
C LEU A 38 -6.59 35.67 76.32
N THR A 39 -7.85 35.58 76.77
CA THR A 39 -8.73 34.45 76.46
C THR A 39 -9.14 34.43 75.00
N ILE A 40 -9.50 35.58 74.41
CA ILE A 40 -9.80 35.70 72.97
C ILE A 40 -8.57 35.35 72.14
N GLN A 41 -7.38 35.83 72.52
CA GLN A 41 -6.14 35.46 71.82
C GLN A 41 -5.85 33.96 71.92
N ARG A 42 -6.12 33.33 73.07
CA ARG A 42 -5.93 31.89 73.25
C ARG A 42 -6.95 31.08 72.46
N GLN A 43 -8.21 31.52 72.43
CA GLN A 43 -9.26 30.88 71.64
C GLN A 43 -9.00 31.02 70.14
N ALA A 44 -8.65 32.22 69.67
CA ALA A 44 -8.26 32.45 68.28
C ALA A 44 -7.05 31.60 67.86
N LYS A 45 -6.04 31.44 68.72
CA LYS A 45 -4.90 30.54 68.46
C LYS A 45 -5.33 29.07 68.33
N ASN A 46 -6.24 28.62 69.20
CA ASN A 46 -6.73 27.25 69.14
C ASN A 46 -7.62 27.01 67.92
N ASP A 47 -8.48 27.97 67.55
CA ASP A 47 -9.36 27.87 66.39
C ASP A 47 -8.56 27.91 65.07
N ILE A 48 -7.52 28.75 64.99
CA ILE A 48 -6.57 28.77 63.86
C ILE A 48 -5.85 27.43 63.75
N ALA A 49 -5.38 26.86 64.86
CA ALA A 49 -4.70 25.56 64.85
C ALA A 49 -5.64 24.43 64.42
N GLN A 50 -6.90 24.44 64.85
CA GLN A 50 -7.90 23.45 64.42
C GLN A 50 -8.28 23.62 62.94
N ALA A 51 -8.40 24.85 62.44
CA ALA A 51 -8.68 25.12 61.03
C ALA A 51 -7.52 24.69 60.13
N ASP A 52 -6.27 25.01 60.51
CA ASP A 52 -5.06 24.56 59.80
C ASP A 52 -4.99 23.03 59.74
N GLU A 53 -5.27 22.36 60.85
CA GLU A 53 -5.27 20.90 60.93
C GLU A 53 -6.39 20.26 60.08
N ARG A 54 -7.59 20.86 60.03
CA ARG A 54 -8.67 20.39 59.14
C ARG A 54 -8.32 20.59 57.67
N LEU A 55 -7.79 21.75 57.30
CA LEU A 55 -7.33 22.04 55.95
C LEU A 55 -6.23 21.07 55.51
N ARG A 56 -5.27 20.76 56.38
CA ARG A 56 -4.24 19.76 56.07
C ARG A 56 -4.80 18.38 55.78
N ARG A 57 -5.81 17.94 56.53
CA ARG A 57 -6.45 16.64 56.29
C ARG A 57 -7.28 16.63 55.01
N GLU A 58 -8.00 17.71 54.74
CA GLU A 58 -8.79 17.85 53.52
C GLU A 58 -7.90 17.92 52.28
N LEU A 59 -6.78 18.67 52.36
CA LEU A 59 -5.76 18.70 51.31
C LEU A 59 -5.12 17.32 51.11
N ALA A 60 -4.73 16.63 52.19
CA ALA A 60 -4.15 15.29 52.08
C ALA A 60 -5.13 14.29 51.43
N ALA A 61 -6.42 14.35 51.78
CA ALA A 61 -7.45 13.49 51.19
C ALA A 61 -7.75 13.85 49.72
N ALA A 62 -7.70 15.13 49.35
CA ALA A 62 -7.86 15.58 47.98
C ALA A 62 -6.66 15.19 47.10
N ASP A 63 -5.45 15.35 47.63
CA ASP A 63 -4.20 14.93 46.98
C ASP A 63 -4.20 13.41 46.74
N GLU A 64 -4.62 12.61 47.72
CA GLU A 64 -4.73 11.15 47.56
C GLU A 64 -5.72 10.76 46.45
N ARG A 65 -6.90 11.39 46.40
CA ARG A 65 -7.89 11.14 45.34
C ARG A 65 -7.37 11.55 43.96
N SER A 66 -6.76 12.73 43.86
CA SER A 66 -6.19 13.20 42.60
C SER A 66 -5.05 12.29 42.12
N ALA A 67 -4.21 11.79 43.03
CA ALA A 67 -3.15 10.84 42.71
C ALA A 67 -3.71 9.50 42.18
N LEU A 68 -4.80 9.00 42.78
CA LEU A 68 -5.48 7.79 42.31
C LEU A 68 -6.12 7.99 40.93
N GLU A 69 -6.81 9.11 40.70
CA GLU A 69 -7.40 9.46 39.41
C GLU A 69 -6.35 9.60 38.30
N LEU A 70 -5.22 10.25 38.60
CA LEU A 70 -4.09 10.34 37.69
C LEU A 70 -3.48 8.97 37.39
N ALA A 71 -3.35 8.09 38.39
CA ALA A 71 -2.84 6.74 38.18
C ALA A 71 -3.79 5.91 37.29
N LEU A 72 -5.11 6.05 37.46
CA LEU A 72 -6.10 5.36 36.64
C LEU A 72 -6.14 5.87 35.21
N THR A 73 -6.14 7.19 35.00
CA THR A 73 -6.10 7.80 33.66
C THR A 73 -4.82 7.42 32.92
N GLN A 74 -3.67 7.42 33.60
CA GLN A 74 -2.41 6.94 33.01
C GLN A 74 -2.49 5.46 32.60
N LYS A 75 -3.08 4.59 33.42
CA LYS A 75 -3.27 3.17 33.07
C LYS A 75 -4.18 3.01 31.86
N TRP A 76 -5.30 3.75 31.81
CA TRP A 76 -6.22 3.75 30.69
C TRP A 76 -5.57 4.25 29.40
N HIS A 77 -4.84 5.37 29.46
CA HIS A 77 -4.12 5.89 28.30
C HIS A 77 -3.06 4.92 27.80
N ARG A 78 -2.31 4.26 28.68
CA ARG A 78 -1.33 3.23 28.26
C ARG A 78 -2.02 2.05 27.58
N ALA A 79 -3.08 1.50 28.17
CA ALA A 79 -3.83 0.39 27.58
C ALA A 79 -4.45 0.76 26.23
N GLN A 80 -4.95 1.99 26.08
CA GLN A 80 -5.48 2.51 24.82
C GLN A 80 -4.39 2.67 23.76
N MET A 81 -3.23 3.21 24.12
CA MET A 81 -2.10 3.35 23.19
C MET A 81 -1.59 1.99 22.73
N GLU A 82 -1.50 1.02 23.64
CA GLU A 82 -1.11 -0.35 23.31
C GLU A 82 -2.13 -1.03 22.39
N SER A 83 -3.43 -0.84 22.61
CA SER A 83 -4.47 -1.40 21.72
C SER A 83 -4.45 -0.75 20.35
N GLN A 84 -4.30 0.58 20.28
CA GLN A 84 -4.19 1.33 19.02
C GLN A 84 -2.94 0.92 18.24
N GLN A 85 -1.80 0.75 18.91
CA GLN A 85 -0.57 0.29 18.27
C GLN A 85 -0.72 -1.13 17.70
N LYS A 86 -1.37 -2.04 18.44
CA LYS A 86 -1.64 -3.40 17.96
C LYS A 86 -2.58 -3.40 16.75
N LEU A 87 -3.65 -2.61 16.80
CA LEU A 87 -4.59 -2.46 15.68
C LEU A 87 -3.91 -1.88 14.44
N HIS A 88 -3.16 -0.79 14.60
CA HIS A 88 -2.43 -0.17 13.50
C HIS A 88 -1.38 -1.13 12.90
N HIS A 89 -0.69 -1.90 13.74
CA HIS A 89 0.24 -2.91 13.25
C HIS A 89 -0.47 -4.00 12.45
N ALA A 90 -1.59 -4.52 12.95
CA ALA A 90 -2.39 -5.52 12.23
C ALA A 90 -2.93 -4.97 10.90
N GLU A 91 -3.38 -3.71 10.88
CA GLU A 91 -3.84 -3.03 9.66
C GLU A 91 -2.70 -2.87 8.64
N LEU A 92 -1.51 -2.46 9.09
CA LEU A 92 -0.35 -2.36 8.20
C LEU A 92 0.05 -3.70 7.58
N VAL A 93 -0.01 -4.79 8.37
CA VAL A 93 0.25 -6.15 7.86
C VAL A 93 -0.80 -6.54 6.82
N ALA A 94 -2.09 -6.31 7.11
CA ALA A 94 -3.17 -6.60 6.16
C ALA A 94 -3.04 -5.77 4.87
N GLN A 95 -2.72 -4.48 4.96
CA GLN A 95 -2.45 -3.61 3.81
C GLN A 95 -1.26 -4.10 2.98
N HIS A 96 -0.21 -4.58 3.64
CA HIS A 96 0.96 -5.12 2.95
C HIS A 96 0.63 -6.41 2.20
N GLU A 97 -0.16 -7.30 2.81
CA GLU A 97 -0.63 -8.53 2.17
C GLU A 97 -1.54 -8.23 0.99
N LEU A 98 -2.48 -7.28 1.14
CA LEU A 98 -3.34 -6.81 0.04
C LEU A 98 -2.51 -6.25 -1.12
N ALA A 99 -1.55 -5.35 -0.85
CA ALA A 99 -0.68 -4.79 -1.88
C ALA A 99 0.16 -5.87 -2.59
N ARG A 100 0.58 -6.91 -1.87
CA ARG A 100 1.29 -8.06 -2.45
C ARG A 100 0.38 -8.87 -3.38
N ILE A 101 -0.85 -9.14 -2.95
CA ILE A 101 -1.84 -9.88 -3.75
C ILE A 101 -2.21 -9.07 -5.00
N GLU A 102 -2.50 -7.77 -4.87
CA GLU A 102 -2.81 -6.89 -5.99
C GLU A 102 -1.67 -6.82 -7.00
N ARG A 103 -0.43 -6.67 -6.53
CA ARG A 103 0.75 -6.70 -7.41
C ARG A 103 0.85 -8.01 -8.19
N ASN A 104 0.67 -9.14 -7.52
CA ASN A 104 0.73 -10.44 -8.17
C ASN A 104 -0.39 -10.61 -9.21
N ASN A 105 -1.61 -10.18 -8.88
CA ASN A 105 -2.74 -10.21 -9.80
C ASN A 105 -2.50 -9.33 -11.04
N LEU A 106 -1.98 -8.11 -10.86
CA LEU A 106 -1.63 -7.23 -11.98
C LEU A 106 -0.58 -7.84 -12.90
N LEU A 107 0.46 -8.47 -12.33
CA LEU A 107 1.49 -9.17 -13.11
C LEU A 107 0.89 -10.33 -13.91
N GLU A 108 0.01 -11.11 -13.29
CA GLU A 108 -0.68 -12.22 -13.94
C GLU A 108 -1.59 -11.74 -15.08
N GLN A 109 -2.32 -10.63 -14.88
CA GLN A 109 -3.16 -10.02 -15.93
C GLN A 109 -2.31 -9.52 -17.10
N LEU A 110 -1.19 -8.84 -16.84
CA LEU A 110 -0.27 -8.39 -17.89
C LEU A 110 0.29 -9.57 -18.70
N GLN A 111 0.66 -10.66 -18.03
CA GLN A 111 1.12 -11.88 -18.71
C GLN A 111 0.01 -12.51 -19.57
N LYS A 112 -1.22 -12.59 -19.06
CA LYS A 112 -2.38 -13.10 -19.82
C LYS A 112 -2.65 -12.22 -21.05
N GLN A 113 -2.62 -10.91 -20.91
CA GLN A 113 -2.80 -9.97 -22.01
C GLN A 113 -1.71 -10.13 -23.09
N ALA A 114 -0.44 -10.14 -22.68
CA ALA A 114 0.68 -10.34 -23.59
C ALA A 114 0.53 -11.65 -24.38
N MET A 115 0.15 -12.74 -23.71
CA MET A 115 -0.06 -14.04 -24.35
C MET A 115 -1.21 -14.02 -25.37
N ILE A 116 -2.28 -13.25 -25.13
CA ILE A 116 -3.38 -13.05 -26.08
C ILE A 116 -2.90 -12.24 -27.29
N GLU A 117 -2.16 -11.15 -27.06
CA GLU A 117 -1.63 -10.28 -28.12
C GLU A 117 -0.67 -11.04 -29.04
N VAL A 118 0.28 -11.78 -28.47
CA VAL A 118 1.22 -12.62 -29.22
C VAL A 118 0.49 -13.70 -30.02
N SER A 119 -0.46 -14.40 -29.41
CA SER A 119 -1.27 -15.42 -30.11
C SER A 119 -2.08 -14.84 -31.26
N ARG A 120 -2.58 -13.60 -31.11
CA ARG A 120 -3.28 -12.85 -32.14
C ARG A 120 -2.34 -12.42 -33.27
N ALA A 121 -1.18 -11.84 -32.93
CA ALA A 121 -0.17 -11.37 -33.88
C ALA A 121 0.37 -12.53 -34.73
N VAL A 122 0.84 -13.61 -34.09
CA VAL A 122 1.31 -14.83 -34.77
C VAL A 122 0.24 -15.36 -35.73
N GLY A 123 -1.03 -15.41 -35.29
CA GLY A 123 -2.14 -15.86 -36.14
C GLY A 123 -2.50 -14.92 -37.29
N ALA A 124 -2.32 -13.61 -37.13
CA ALA A 124 -2.53 -12.63 -38.18
C ALA A 124 -1.43 -12.70 -39.24
N HIS A 125 -0.17 -12.65 -38.81
CA HIS A 125 0.98 -12.66 -39.71
C HIS A 125 1.14 -13.99 -40.44
N THR A 126 0.89 -15.14 -39.77
CA THR A 126 0.92 -16.45 -40.45
C THR A 126 -0.12 -16.52 -41.58
N ARG A 127 -1.32 -15.98 -41.38
CA ARG A 127 -2.34 -15.91 -42.44
C ARG A 127 -1.93 -14.98 -43.57
N MET A 128 -1.32 -13.84 -43.24
CA MET A 128 -0.83 -12.90 -44.25
C MET A 128 0.28 -13.52 -45.10
N LEU A 129 1.26 -14.18 -44.48
CA LEU A 129 2.29 -14.95 -45.18
C LEU A 129 1.68 -16.03 -46.07
N ALA A 130 0.70 -16.79 -45.57
CA ALA A 130 0.02 -17.81 -46.38
C ALA A 130 -0.64 -17.23 -47.64
N THR A 131 -1.28 -16.06 -47.54
CA THR A 131 -1.86 -15.35 -48.69
C THR A 131 -0.79 -14.94 -49.69
N LEU A 132 0.27 -14.26 -49.24
CA LEU A 132 1.38 -13.82 -50.09
C LEU A 132 2.07 -14.99 -50.80
N TRP A 133 2.27 -16.10 -50.09
CA TRP A 133 2.83 -17.31 -50.66
C TRP A 133 1.92 -17.96 -51.72
N THR A 134 0.61 -17.94 -51.51
CA THR A 134 -0.37 -18.44 -52.50
C THR A 134 -0.37 -17.58 -53.75
N GLU A 135 -0.25 -16.26 -53.58
CA GLU A 135 -0.10 -15.33 -54.69
C GLU A 135 1.21 -15.55 -55.44
N GLY A 136 2.33 -15.74 -54.74
CA GLY A 136 3.62 -16.09 -55.33
C GLY A 136 3.56 -17.38 -56.16
N ALA A 137 2.92 -18.41 -55.63
CA ALA A 137 2.70 -19.67 -56.38
C ALA A 137 1.87 -19.48 -57.65
N THR A 138 0.94 -18.51 -57.65
CA THR A 138 0.14 -18.15 -58.83
C THR A 138 0.99 -17.40 -59.85
N GLN A 139 1.80 -16.44 -59.41
CA GLN A 139 2.68 -15.65 -60.28
C GLN A 139 3.79 -16.49 -60.92
N LEU A 140 4.29 -17.53 -60.25
CA LEU A 140 5.22 -18.49 -60.85
C LEU A 140 4.68 -19.17 -62.11
N ARG A 141 3.35 -19.24 -62.28
CA ARG A 141 2.70 -19.81 -63.46
C ARG A 141 2.43 -18.78 -64.57
N ASN A 142 2.72 -17.49 -64.34
CA ASN A 142 2.52 -16.45 -65.33
C ASN A 142 3.48 -16.68 -66.52
N PRO A 143 3.01 -16.77 -67.78
CA PRO A 143 3.87 -16.95 -68.94
C PRO A 143 4.77 -15.73 -69.26
N ASP A 144 4.35 -14.52 -68.92
CA ASP A 144 5.16 -13.31 -69.13
C ASP A 144 6.26 -13.22 -68.08
N ARG A 145 7.52 -13.25 -68.52
CA ARG A 145 8.69 -13.16 -67.64
C ARG A 145 8.77 -11.79 -66.94
N ALA A 146 8.55 -10.71 -67.67
CA ALA A 146 8.73 -9.37 -67.11
C ALA A 146 7.64 -9.07 -66.07
N GLU A 147 6.41 -9.48 -66.37
CA GLU A 147 5.29 -9.35 -65.42
C GLU A 147 5.48 -10.26 -64.20
N ARG A 148 5.93 -11.51 -64.40
CA ARG A 148 6.25 -12.44 -63.31
C ARG A 148 7.34 -11.89 -62.40
N GLU A 149 8.45 -11.39 -62.95
CA GLU A 149 9.55 -10.83 -62.16
C GLU A 149 9.10 -9.60 -61.36
N ALA A 150 8.38 -8.67 -61.99
CA ALA A 150 7.85 -7.48 -61.31
C ALA A 150 6.88 -7.83 -60.17
N ALA A 151 5.96 -8.77 -60.40
CA ALA A 151 5.00 -9.21 -59.39
C ALA A 151 5.70 -9.96 -58.24
N MET A 152 6.65 -10.84 -58.55
CA MET A 152 7.41 -11.58 -57.54
C MET A 152 8.25 -10.63 -56.68
N ASN A 153 8.89 -9.60 -57.26
CA ASN A 153 9.65 -8.60 -56.49
C ASN A 153 8.76 -7.85 -55.48
N ALA A 154 7.55 -7.45 -55.90
CA ALA A 154 6.60 -6.80 -55.00
C ALA A 154 6.14 -7.74 -53.87
N LEU A 155 5.92 -9.02 -54.18
CA LEU A 155 5.54 -10.03 -53.19
C LEU A 155 6.66 -10.31 -52.19
N PHE A 156 7.91 -10.42 -52.64
CA PHE A 156 9.05 -10.63 -51.75
C PHE A 156 9.29 -9.45 -50.81
N GLY A 157 9.09 -8.22 -51.28
CA GLY A 157 9.09 -7.04 -50.42
C GLY A 157 8.03 -7.12 -49.31
N GLN A 158 6.80 -7.54 -49.66
CA GLN A 158 5.73 -7.72 -48.69
C GLN A 158 6.00 -8.86 -47.71
N ILE A 159 6.52 -10.00 -48.18
CA ILE A 159 6.91 -11.12 -47.33
C ILE A 159 7.98 -10.67 -46.33
N SER A 160 9.01 -9.93 -46.79
CA SER A 160 10.07 -9.42 -45.94
C SER A 160 9.54 -8.49 -44.84
N GLN A 161 8.58 -7.61 -45.18
CA GLN A 161 7.93 -6.74 -44.20
C GLN A 161 7.19 -7.55 -43.13
N VAL A 162 6.35 -8.51 -43.54
CA VAL A 162 5.57 -9.33 -42.59
C VAL A 162 6.48 -10.15 -41.69
N VAL A 163 7.60 -10.64 -42.20
CA VAL A 163 8.59 -11.37 -41.39
C VAL A 163 9.30 -10.45 -40.38
N SER A 164 9.66 -9.24 -40.78
CA SER A 164 10.19 -8.24 -39.85
C SER A 164 9.19 -7.95 -38.72
N ASP A 165 7.90 -7.78 -39.07
CA ASP A 165 6.85 -7.53 -38.09
C ASP A 165 6.66 -8.73 -37.14
N VAL A 166 6.72 -9.97 -37.65
CA VAL A 166 6.70 -11.18 -36.79
C VAL A 166 7.88 -11.20 -35.83
N SER A 167 9.08 -10.87 -36.29
CA SER A 167 10.29 -10.92 -35.45
C SER A 167 10.17 -9.94 -34.27
N VAL A 168 9.72 -8.71 -34.53
CA VAL A 168 9.47 -7.71 -33.48
C VAL A 168 8.44 -8.19 -32.47
N GLU A 169 7.33 -8.78 -32.94
CA GLU A 169 6.29 -9.32 -32.07
C GLU A 169 6.77 -10.52 -31.23
N LEU A 170 7.64 -11.36 -31.79
CA LEU A 170 8.25 -12.49 -31.07
C LEU A 170 9.26 -12.01 -30.01
N ASP A 171 10.04 -10.97 -30.30
CA ASP A 171 10.97 -10.38 -29.33
C ASP A 171 10.20 -9.72 -28.18
N ASN A 172 9.13 -8.99 -28.48
CA ASN A 172 8.22 -8.44 -27.46
C ASN A 172 7.58 -9.57 -26.63
N ALA A 173 7.21 -10.68 -27.26
CA ALA A 173 6.68 -11.85 -26.57
C ALA A 173 7.69 -12.45 -25.57
N HIS A 174 8.97 -12.52 -25.94
CA HIS A 174 10.04 -13.03 -25.08
C HIS A 174 10.24 -12.18 -23.83
N LEU A 175 10.09 -10.85 -23.94
CA LEU A 175 10.21 -9.96 -22.78
C LEU A 175 9.05 -10.12 -21.78
N LEU A 176 7.86 -10.49 -22.26
CA LEU A 176 6.64 -10.53 -21.46
C LEU A 176 6.29 -11.94 -20.97
N CYS A 177 6.76 -12.97 -21.65
CA CYS A 177 6.47 -14.36 -21.31
C CYS A 177 7.57 -14.97 -20.44
N GLN A 178 7.19 -15.49 -19.27
CA GLN A 178 8.08 -16.22 -18.36
C GLN A 178 7.96 -17.75 -18.48
N ASP A 179 7.17 -18.24 -19.44
CA ASP A 179 6.98 -19.69 -19.64
C ASP A 179 7.96 -20.21 -20.70
N ASP A 180 8.94 -21.01 -20.26
CA ASP A 180 9.98 -21.58 -21.12
C ASP A 180 9.40 -22.42 -22.27
N ARG A 181 8.27 -23.11 -22.06
CA ARG A 181 7.65 -23.95 -23.10
C ARG A 181 7.01 -23.09 -24.18
N LEU A 182 6.45 -21.93 -23.81
CA LEU A 182 5.93 -20.97 -24.77
C LEU A 182 7.06 -20.28 -25.52
N GLN A 183 8.13 -19.89 -24.85
CA GLN A 183 9.33 -19.35 -25.51
C GLN A 183 9.91 -20.34 -26.53
N ASP A 184 10.07 -21.61 -26.16
CA ASP A 184 10.50 -22.67 -27.09
C ASP A 184 9.57 -22.83 -28.29
N ALA A 185 8.25 -22.74 -28.08
CA ALA A 185 7.29 -22.82 -29.16
C ALA A 185 7.36 -21.61 -30.10
N LEU A 186 7.59 -20.41 -29.57
CA LEU A 186 7.78 -19.18 -30.31
C LEU A 186 9.11 -19.18 -31.08
N ASN A 187 10.18 -19.72 -30.51
CA ASN A 187 11.45 -19.93 -31.20
C ASN A 187 11.30 -20.85 -32.41
N ARG A 188 10.52 -21.94 -32.30
CA ARG A 188 10.22 -22.80 -33.45
C ARG A 188 9.40 -22.10 -34.54
N VAL A 189 8.59 -21.09 -34.19
CA VAL A 189 7.92 -20.23 -35.17
C VAL A 189 8.94 -19.35 -35.86
N ASN A 190 9.86 -18.73 -35.10
CA ASN A 190 10.95 -17.94 -35.65
C ASN A 190 11.82 -18.74 -36.62
N ASP A 191 12.23 -19.96 -36.26
CA ASP A 191 13.02 -20.85 -37.12
C ASP A 191 12.29 -21.14 -38.45
N ALA A 192 10.98 -21.38 -38.40
CA ALA A 192 10.17 -21.62 -39.59
C ALA A 192 10.04 -20.36 -40.46
N VAL A 193 10.00 -19.18 -39.84
CA VAL A 193 9.98 -17.89 -40.53
C VAL A 193 11.33 -17.60 -41.21
N LEU A 194 12.45 -17.84 -40.53
CA LEU A 194 13.79 -17.70 -41.12
C LEU A 194 13.97 -18.67 -42.29
N MET A 195 13.50 -19.92 -42.16
CA MET A 195 13.48 -20.87 -43.27
C MET A 195 12.61 -20.38 -44.44
N ALA A 196 11.49 -19.72 -44.16
CA ALA A 196 10.63 -19.14 -45.19
C ALA A 196 11.34 -17.99 -45.95
N ILE A 197 12.14 -17.17 -45.26
CA ILE A 197 12.96 -16.13 -45.90
C ILE A 197 13.97 -16.77 -46.84
N GLN A 198 14.72 -17.78 -46.38
CA GLN A 198 15.71 -18.45 -47.22
C GLN A 198 15.07 -18.99 -48.50
N VAL A 199 13.91 -19.63 -48.39
CA VAL A 199 13.16 -20.11 -49.56
C VAL A 199 12.67 -18.98 -50.46
N ALA A 200 12.29 -17.83 -49.88
CA ALA A 200 11.91 -16.65 -50.66
C ALA A 200 13.10 -16.10 -51.46
N GLU A 201 14.27 -16.01 -50.85
CA GLU A 201 15.51 -15.55 -51.48
C GLU A 201 15.95 -16.49 -52.60
N ASP A 202 15.95 -17.80 -52.35
CA ASP A 202 16.31 -18.81 -53.35
C ASP A 202 15.35 -18.75 -54.55
N LEU A 203 14.05 -18.62 -54.28
CA LEU A 203 13.02 -18.50 -55.32
C LEU A 203 13.14 -17.18 -56.10
N HIS A 204 13.48 -16.09 -55.42
CA HIS A 204 13.72 -14.80 -56.05
C HIS A 204 14.91 -14.87 -57.02
N ALA A 205 16.02 -15.45 -56.58
CA ALA A 205 17.20 -15.66 -57.42
C ALA A 205 16.85 -16.49 -58.66
N ASP A 206 16.10 -17.57 -58.51
CA ASP A 206 15.66 -18.39 -59.65
C ASP A 206 14.75 -17.63 -60.62
N VAL A 207 13.81 -16.82 -60.12
CA VAL A 207 12.93 -16.01 -60.97
C VAL A 207 13.72 -14.96 -61.76
N VAL A 208 14.66 -14.26 -61.12
CA VAL A 208 15.52 -13.24 -61.76
C VAL A 208 16.42 -13.88 -62.82
N GLU A 209 17.04 -15.02 -62.50
CA GLU A 209 17.89 -15.77 -63.42
C GLU A 209 17.10 -16.49 -64.53
N GLY A 210 15.77 -16.56 -64.41
CA GLY A 210 14.89 -17.22 -65.37
C GLY A 210 14.91 -18.75 -65.27
N ARG A 211 15.41 -19.29 -64.14
CA ARG A 211 15.31 -20.71 -63.80
C ARG A 211 13.91 -21.02 -63.27
N THR A 212 13.38 -22.19 -63.62
CA THR A 212 12.17 -22.72 -62.99
C THR A 212 12.58 -23.73 -61.93
N PRO A 213 12.18 -23.54 -60.65
CA PRO A 213 12.46 -24.51 -59.60
C PRO A 213 11.90 -25.89 -59.97
N GLU A 214 12.69 -26.94 -59.76
CA GLU A 214 12.33 -28.32 -60.12
C GLU A 214 11.16 -28.85 -59.27
N THR A 215 11.02 -28.33 -58.04
CA THR A 215 9.88 -28.55 -57.15
C THR A 215 9.48 -27.21 -56.53
N ASN A 216 8.18 -26.91 -56.47
CA ASN A 216 7.70 -25.69 -55.81
C ASN A 216 7.87 -25.82 -54.28
N PRO A 217 8.75 -25.03 -53.63
CA PRO A 217 9.03 -25.15 -52.20
C PRO A 217 7.94 -24.50 -51.32
N ILE A 218 7.05 -23.69 -51.93
CA ILE A 218 6.06 -22.87 -51.23
C ILE A 218 5.12 -23.69 -50.34
N PRO A 219 4.53 -24.83 -50.78
CA PRO A 219 3.60 -25.60 -49.95
C PRO A 219 4.24 -26.18 -48.69
N ALA A 220 5.52 -26.59 -48.78
CA ALA A 220 6.24 -27.15 -47.64
C ALA A 220 6.48 -26.08 -46.56
N VAL A 221 6.90 -24.88 -46.97
CA VAL A 221 7.10 -23.73 -46.07
C VAL A 221 5.78 -23.30 -45.43
N GLN A 222 4.70 -23.19 -46.21
CA GLN A 222 3.37 -22.86 -45.68
C GLN A 222 2.90 -23.88 -44.63
N HIS A 223 3.09 -25.17 -44.88
CA HIS A 223 2.73 -26.22 -43.93
C HIS A 223 3.54 -26.11 -42.64
N LEU A 224 4.85 -25.91 -42.74
CA LEU A 224 5.73 -25.77 -41.58
C LEU A 224 5.33 -24.56 -40.73
N LEU A 225 5.18 -23.37 -41.34
CA LEU A 225 4.75 -22.15 -40.66
C LEU A 225 3.42 -22.37 -39.94
N HIS A 226 2.44 -22.96 -40.63
CA HIS A 226 1.13 -23.21 -40.06
C HIS A 226 1.17 -24.19 -38.88
N GLU A 227 1.95 -25.27 -39.00
CA GLU A 227 2.13 -26.26 -37.95
C GLU A 227 2.75 -25.63 -36.69
N ARG A 228 3.85 -24.87 -36.85
CA ARG A 228 4.55 -24.22 -35.73
C ARG A 228 3.68 -23.16 -35.06
N ALA A 229 3.05 -22.28 -35.85
CA ALA A 229 2.17 -21.24 -35.34
C ALA A 229 0.96 -21.84 -34.59
N THR A 230 0.41 -22.94 -35.11
CA THR A 230 -0.71 -23.64 -34.47
C THR A 230 -0.29 -24.31 -33.17
N ALA A 231 0.91 -24.90 -33.11
CA ALA A 231 1.45 -25.48 -31.88
C ALA A 231 1.66 -24.42 -30.79
N ALA A 232 2.29 -23.30 -31.13
CA ALA A 232 2.48 -22.17 -30.22
C ALA A 232 1.14 -21.61 -29.70
N ARG A 233 0.15 -21.43 -30.59
CA ARG A 233 -1.19 -20.98 -30.21
C ARG A 233 -1.93 -21.95 -29.29
N ARG A 234 -1.84 -23.27 -29.55
CA ARG A 234 -2.45 -24.28 -28.68
C ARG A 234 -1.83 -24.24 -27.28
N LEU A 235 -0.51 -24.06 -27.20
CA LEU A 235 0.19 -23.97 -25.93
C LEU A 235 -0.19 -22.69 -25.18
N ALA A 236 -0.18 -21.53 -25.86
CA ALA A 236 -0.66 -20.27 -25.29
C ALA A 236 -2.10 -20.39 -24.76
N TRP A 237 -3.00 -21.00 -25.53
CA TRP A 237 -4.37 -21.25 -25.08
C TRP A 237 -4.45 -22.17 -23.87
N SER A 238 -3.60 -23.21 -23.83
CA SER A 238 -3.56 -24.12 -22.69
C SER A 238 -3.10 -23.42 -21.41
N LEU A 239 -2.10 -22.53 -21.50
CA LEU A 239 -1.59 -21.76 -20.38
C LEU A 239 -2.60 -20.71 -19.90
N LEU A 240 -3.29 -20.04 -20.83
CA LEU A 240 -4.41 -19.15 -20.49
C LEU A 240 -5.50 -19.89 -19.72
N ARG A 241 -5.87 -21.08 -20.18
CA ARG A 241 -6.92 -21.87 -19.54
C ARG A 241 -6.50 -22.38 -18.16
N THR A 242 -5.30 -22.94 -18.01
CA THR A 242 -4.81 -23.40 -16.69
C THR A 242 -4.70 -22.24 -15.71
N GLY A 243 -4.20 -21.07 -16.16
CA GLY A 243 -4.16 -19.87 -15.33
C GLY A 243 -5.55 -19.32 -14.95
N LEU A 244 -6.59 -19.60 -15.74
CA LEU A 244 -7.98 -19.27 -15.38
C LEU A 244 -8.56 -20.29 -14.39
N GLU A 245 -8.24 -21.57 -14.54
CA GLU A 245 -8.67 -22.64 -13.63
C GLU A 245 -8.03 -22.49 -12.23
N ASP A 246 -6.75 -22.15 -12.16
CA ASP A 246 -6.04 -21.87 -10.90
C ASP A 246 -6.59 -20.60 -10.20
N SER A 247 -6.99 -19.57 -10.98
CA SER A 247 -7.68 -18.39 -10.44
C SER A 247 -9.10 -18.67 -9.94
N ALA A 248 -9.76 -19.69 -10.47
CA ALA A 248 -11.14 -20.06 -10.14
C ALA A 248 -11.24 -21.06 -8.99
N ALA A 249 -10.11 -21.67 -8.58
CA ALA A 249 -10.06 -22.53 -7.41
C ALA A 249 -10.29 -21.68 -6.15
N PRO A 250 -11.36 -21.91 -5.37
CA PRO A 250 -11.54 -21.22 -4.09
C PRO A 250 -10.37 -21.61 -3.18
N ALA A 251 -9.76 -20.61 -2.55
CA ALA A 251 -8.83 -20.83 -1.46
C ALA A 251 -9.54 -21.73 -0.43
N VAL A 252 -9.03 -22.96 -0.28
CA VAL A 252 -9.51 -23.88 0.74
C VAL A 252 -9.32 -23.17 2.07
N ASP A 253 -10.42 -22.78 2.71
CA ASP A 253 -10.42 -22.19 4.04
C ASP A 253 -9.64 -23.13 4.98
N PRO A 254 -8.52 -22.69 5.58
CA PRO A 254 -7.85 -23.47 6.62
C PRO A 254 -8.65 -23.46 7.94
N ALA A 255 -9.81 -22.80 7.99
CA ALA A 255 -10.71 -22.79 9.14
C ALA A 255 -11.69 -23.99 9.13
N GLY A 256 -11.18 -25.18 8.79
CA GLY A 256 -11.85 -26.44 9.05
C GLY A 256 -11.36 -27.04 10.36
N ASP A 257 -11.71 -26.44 11.50
CA ASP A 257 -11.67 -27.15 12.78
C ASP A 257 -13.10 -27.33 13.32
N PRO A 258 -13.74 -28.48 13.03
CA PRO A 258 -14.97 -28.89 13.66
C PRO A 258 -14.65 -29.91 14.76
N SER A 259 -14.14 -29.47 15.92
CA SER A 259 -13.85 -30.40 17.02
C SER A 259 -13.98 -29.77 18.42
N VAL A 260 -15.11 -30.10 19.07
CA VAL A 260 -15.29 -30.48 20.50
C VAL A 260 -14.73 -29.57 21.59
#